data_AF-A0A6A6AA89-F1
#
_entry.id   AF-A0A6A6AA89-F1
#
_cell.length_a   1.000
_cell.length_b   1.000
_cell.length_c   1.000
_cell.angle_alpha   90.00
_cell.angle_beta   90.00
_cell.angle_gamma   90.00
#
_symmetry.space_group_name_H-M   'P 1'
#
loop_
_entity.id
_entity.type
_entity.pdbx_description
1 polymer ?
#
loop_
_entity_poly.entity_id
_entity_poly.type
_entity_poly.pdbx_seq_one_letter_code
_entity_poly.pdbx_strand_id
1 'polypeptide(L)'
;MNASPQVSSLYGPGAFVGWICTMGSVLVSWTCNRRNESQDSIGNDLIATLTLPSVAAIQYQYELWHTRKDGIPPAKEILDATSCIVLWYLAFGPWLFGISAITGKMKRSVCTATIFALCLSVSSIKYVRRALQVEFPAADSYNVCNIAMSSYNLLRYAGLLQIRGKNIRLETYRNKTFGALRLFSKIMPWVFAFVIYTPEVIHLVLSEDRDPTLVLLELFSVPRTGYSVMELDQAVALSAGASTLAYSIYEAFTSRTLSPWEEYQIWRASCETLLKEGILEEDETALWNEELLVMAHQVKLVLDAPSSTEILLKMVQIKEEREELAEISKEKQVVEQLRDSGFL
;
A
#
# COMPACT_ATOMS: atom_id res chain seq x y z
N MET A 1 14.10 -30.26 -33.87
CA MET A 1 13.16 -29.28 -33.30
C MET A 1 13.99 -28.26 -32.56
N ASN A 2 14.17 -27.07 -33.12
CA ASN A 2 14.90 -25.99 -32.45
C ASN A 2 13.99 -25.48 -31.34
N ALA A 3 14.27 -25.87 -30.10
CA ALA A 3 13.66 -25.23 -28.95
C ALA A 3 14.13 -23.78 -28.96
N SER A 4 13.34 -22.88 -29.57
CA SER A 4 13.54 -21.45 -29.38
C SER A 4 13.55 -21.22 -27.86
N PRO A 5 14.52 -20.48 -27.32
CA PRO A 5 14.57 -20.22 -25.88
C PRO A 5 13.27 -19.54 -25.49
N GLN A 6 12.34 -20.30 -24.91
CA GLN A 6 11.07 -19.77 -24.44
C GLN A 6 11.40 -18.87 -23.25
N VAL A 7 10.95 -17.62 -23.33
CA VAL A 7 10.95 -16.71 -22.19
C VAL A 7 10.31 -17.43 -21.01
N SER A 8 10.81 -17.28 -19.80
CA SER A 8 10.13 -17.86 -18.63
C SER A 8 8.76 -17.23 -18.47
N SER A 9 7.74 -18.02 -18.17
CA SER A 9 6.38 -17.52 -17.91
C SER A 9 6.31 -16.55 -16.73
N LEU A 10 7.36 -16.51 -15.90
CA LEU A 10 7.58 -15.50 -14.86
C LEU A 10 7.45 -14.05 -15.37
N TYR A 11 7.79 -13.80 -16.64
CA TYR A 11 7.73 -12.47 -17.24
C TYR A 11 6.49 -12.26 -18.12
N GLY A 12 5.55 -13.20 -18.10
CA GLY A 12 4.30 -13.10 -18.83
C GLY A 12 3.42 -11.93 -18.34
N PRO A 13 2.43 -11.54 -19.14
CA PRO A 13 1.61 -10.37 -18.87
C PRO A 13 0.79 -10.49 -17.57
N GLY A 14 0.30 -11.68 -17.24
CA GLY A 14 -0.46 -11.90 -16.00
C GLY A 14 0.42 -11.77 -14.76
N ALA A 15 1.62 -12.36 -14.78
CA ALA A 15 2.60 -12.21 -13.72
C ALA A 15 3.06 -10.76 -13.55
N PHE A 16 3.28 -10.05 -14.65
CA PHE A 16 3.65 -8.64 -14.64
C PHE A 16 2.56 -7.75 -14.02
N VAL A 17 1.31 -7.90 -14.44
CA VAL A 17 0.19 -7.13 -13.87
C VAL A 17 -0.04 -7.50 -12.41
N GLY A 18 0.04 -8.79 -12.05
CA GLY A 18 -0.04 -9.24 -10.66
C GLY A 18 1.04 -8.63 -9.77
N TRP A 19 2.26 -8.46 -10.30
CA TRP A 19 3.33 -7.75 -9.62
C TRP A 19 3.04 -6.25 -9.44
N ILE A 20 2.48 -5.57 -10.45
CA ILE A 20 2.02 -4.18 -10.30
C ILE A 20 0.97 -4.06 -9.20
N CYS A 21 0.01 -4.98 -9.13
CA CYS A 21 -0.98 -5.00 -8.04
C CYS A 21 -0.34 -5.17 -6.67
N THR A 22 0.69 -6.04 -6.56
CA THR A 22 1.46 -6.22 -5.32
C THR A 22 2.21 -4.94 -4.93
N MET A 23 2.81 -4.24 -5.90
CA MET A 23 3.44 -2.94 -5.66
C MET A 23 2.42 -1.88 -5.22
N GLY A 24 1.22 -1.88 -5.83
CA GLY A 24 0.09 -1.05 -5.40
C GLY A 24 -0.35 -1.34 -3.97
N SER A 25 -0.38 -2.62 -3.58
CA SER A 25 -0.67 -3.06 -2.21
C SER A 25 0.33 -2.47 -1.21
N VAL A 26 1.63 -2.56 -1.51
CA VAL A 26 2.68 -1.96 -0.66
C VAL A 26 2.48 -0.45 -0.51
N LEU A 27 2.18 0.25 -1.61
CA LEU A 27 1.91 1.69 -1.58
C LEU A 27 0.71 2.01 -0.69
N VAL A 28 -0.43 1.34 -0.90
CA VAL A 28 -1.66 1.53 -0.11
C VAL A 28 -1.39 1.23 1.37
N SER A 29 -0.68 0.14 1.67
CA SER A 29 -0.33 -0.25 3.03
C SER A 29 0.57 0.79 3.72
N TRP A 30 1.51 1.40 3.00
CA TRP A 30 2.40 2.41 3.57
C TRP A 30 1.78 3.80 3.69
N THR A 31 0.88 4.18 2.77
CA THR A 31 0.30 5.53 2.76
C THR A 31 -1.04 5.62 3.49
N CYS A 32 -1.85 4.56 3.41
CA CYS A 32 -3.24 4.59 3.82
C CYS A 32 -3.54 3.77 5.07
N ASN A 33 -2.81 2.69 5.34
CA ASN A 33 -3.00 1.86 6.53
C ASN A 33 -2.24 2.42 7.74
N ARG A 34 -2.99 2.91 8.75
CA ARG A 34 -2.44 3.60 9.93
C ARG A 34 -1.55 2.67 10.78
N ARG A 35 -1.92 1.39 10.86
CA ARG A 35 -1.17 0.38 11.63
C ARG A 35 0.19 0.12 10.97
N ASN A 36 0.20 -0.10 9.66
CA ASN A 36 1.42 -0.41 8.91
C ASN A 36 2.32 0.82 8.66
N GLU A 37 1.77 2.05 8.69
CA GLU A 37 2.55 3.30 8.67
C GLU A 37 3.52 3.37 9.87
N SER A 38 3.12 2.84 11.03
CA SER A 38 3.91 2.93 12.27
C SER A 38 5.02 1.87 12.38
N GLN A 39 4.86 0.73 11.72
CA GLN A 39 5.81 -0.38 11.82
C GLN A 39 6.94 -0.23 10.79
N ASP A 40 8.18 -0.58 11.17
CA ASP A 40 9.31 -0.72 10.23
C ASP A 40 9.61 -2.20 10.00
N SER A 41 8.57 -2.96 9.63
CA SER A 41 8.67 -4.37 9.27
C SER A 41 8.82 -4.52 7.75
N ILE A 42 9.57 -5.54 7.35
CA ILE A 42 9.64 -6.03 5.97
C ILE A 42 8.48 -7.02 5.82
N GLY A 43 7.38 -6.57 5.24
CA GLY A 43 6.21 -7.41 4.97
C GLY A 43 6.42 -8.31 3.74
N ASN A 44 5.66 -9.40 3.66
CA ASN A 44 5.71 -10.32 2.53
C ASN A 44 5.44 -9.62 1.19
N ASP A 45 4.51 -8.65 1.17
CA ASP A 45 4.18 -7.89 -0.05
C ASP A 45 5.37 -7.05 -0.54
N LEU A 46 6.18 -6.51 0.38
CA LEU A 46 7.41 -5.80 0.02
C LEU A 46 8.43 -6.77 -0.58
N ILE A 47 8.60 -7.94 0.03
CA ILE A 47 9.53 -8.96 -0.50
C ILE A 47 9.10 -9.34 -1.91
N ALA A 48 7.82 -9.69 -2.11
CA ALA A 48 7.28 -10.04 -3.42
C ALA A 48 7.45 -8.91 -4.46
N THR A 49 7.21 -7.65 -4.06
CA THR A 49 7.41 -6.47 -4.92
C THR A 49 8.87 -6.31 -5.34
N LEU A 50 9.82 -6.61 -4.45
CA LEU A 50 11.25 -6.46 -4.70
C LEU A 50 11.86 -7.66 -5.42
N THR A 51 11.31 -8.87 -5.27
CA THR A 51 11.88 -10.09 -5.85
C THR A 51 11.85 -10.07 -7.38
N LEU A 52 10.71 -9.73 -8.01
CA LEU A 52 10.60 -9.76 -9.48
C LEU A 52 11.62 -8.83 -10.18
N PRO A 53 11.76 -7.54 -9.83
CA PRO A 53 12.77 -6.68 -10.44
C PRO A 53 14.20 -7.10 -10.10
N SER A 54 14.43 -7.69 -8.92
CA SER A 54 15.75 -8.27 -8.59
C SER A 54 16.13 -9.41 -9.52
N VAL A 55 15.21 -10.38 -9.69
CA VAL A 55 15.40 -11.53 -10.58
C VAL A 55 15.55 -11.07 -12.04
N ALA A 56 14.71 -10.12 -12.48
CA ALA A 56 14.81 -9.55 -13.83
C ALA A 56 16.15 -8.85 -14.07
N ALA A 57 16.64 -8.06 -13.10
CA ALA A 57 17.93 -7.39 -13.22
C ALA A 57 19.11 -8.37 -13.28
N ILE A 58 19.11 -9.40 -12.42
CA ILE A 58 20.14 -10.44 -12.40
C ILE A 58 20.11 -11.25 -13.70
N GLN A 59 18.94 -11.69 -14.16
CA GLN A 59 18.79 -12.44 -15.41
C GLN A 59 19.27 -11.60 -16.60
N TYR A 60 18.92 -10.32 -16.66
CA TYR A 60 19.38 -9.42 -17.71
C TYR A 60 20.91 -9.35 -17.75
N GLN A 61 21.56 -9.16 -16.59
CA GLN A 61 23.02 -9.12 -16.51
C GLN A 61 23.67 -10.45 -16.90
N TYR A 62 23.08 -11.57 -16.46
CA TYR A 62 23.55 -12.92 -16.77
C TYR A 62 23.52 -13.18 -18.28
N GLU A 63 22.40 -12.92 -18.94
CA GLU A 63 22.26 -13.08 -20.39
C GLU A 63 23.27 -12.20 -21.15
N LEU A 64 23.49 -10.96 -20.71
CA LEU A 64 24.49 -10.08 -21.30
C LEU A 64 25.92 -10.59 -21.14
N TRP A 65 26.22 -11.24 -20.01
CA TRP A 65 27.54 -11.77 -19.71
C TRP A 65 27.80 -13.06 -20.50
N HIS A 66 26.83 -13.96 -20.52
CA HIS A 66 26.92 -15.26 -21.19
C HIS A 66 27.11 -15.09 -22.70
N THR A 67 26.32 -14.22 -23.33
CA THR A 67 26.38 -13.92 -24.76
C THR A 67 27.73 -13.33 -25.18
N ARG A 68 28.36 -12.55 -24.31
CA ARG A 68 29.72 -12.04 -24.53
C ARG A 68 30.77 -13.16 -24.54
N LYS A 69 30.60 -14.18 -23.69
CA LYS A 69 31.58 -15.25 -23.52
C LYS A 69 31.53 -16.26 -24.66
N ASP A 70 30.32 -16.63 -25.08
CA ASP A 70 30.14 -17.77 -25.98
C ASP A 70 29.87 -17.35 -27.43
N GLY A 71 29.80 -16.04 -27.72
CA GLY A 71 29.54 -15.50 -29.06
C GLY A 71 28.13 -15.79 -29.58
N ILE A 72 27.25 -16.33 -28.73
CA ILE A 72 25.86 -16.64 -29.04
C ILE A 72 25.05 -15.33 -28.95
N PRO A 73 24.20 -15.01 -29.94
CA PRO A 73 23.35 -13.84 -29.87
C PRO A 73 22.38 -13.95 -28.68
N PRO A 74 22.16 -12.87 -27.91
CA PRO A 74 21.21 -12.89 -26.80
C PRO A 74 19.81 -13.26 -27.25
N ALA A 75 19.10 -14.01 -26.41
CA ALA A 75 17.66 -14.20 -26.54
C ALA A 75 16.97 -12.83 -26.37
N LYS A 76 16.69 -12.19 -27.51
CA LYS A 76 16.12 -10.83 -27.59
C LYS A 76 14.87 -10.69 -26.73
N GLU A 77 13.98 -11.68 -26.77
CA GLU A 77 12.73 -11.68 -26.01
C GLU A 77 12.95 -11.66 -24.49
N ILE A 78 13.96 -12.39 -23.98
CA ILE A 78 14.30 -12.41 -22.55
C ILE A 78 14.82 -11.05 -22.11
N LEU A 79 15.73 -10.45 -22.90
CA LEU A 79 16.27 -9.12 -22.61
C LEU A 79 15.18 -8.05 -22.63
N ASP A 80 14.22 -8.15 -23.53
CA ASP A 80 13.11 -7.21 -23.65
C ASP A 80 12.20 -7.30 -22.43
N ALA A 81 11.76 -8.51 -22.09
CA ALA A 81 10.88 -8.75 -20.96
C ALA A 81 11.51 -8.36 -19.61
N THR A 82 12.75 -8.78 -19.36
CA THR A 82 13.47 -8.44 -18.11
C THR A 82 13.73 -6.95 -18.00
N SER A 83 14.11 -6.31 -19.10
CA SER A 83 14.42 -4.89 -19.07
C SER A 83 13.20 -3.99 -18.94
N CYS A 84 12.05 -4.45 -19.43
CA CYS A 84 10.77 -3.84 -19.19
C CYS A 84 10.47 -3.75 -17.68
N ILE A 85 10.59 -4.88 -16.96
CA ILE A 85 10.37 -4.92 -15.50
C ILE A 85 11.34 -3.99 -14.76
N VAL A 86 12.62 -4.01 -15.15
CA VAL A 86 13.65 -3.11 -14.59
C VAL A 86 13.27 -1.65 -14.81
N LEU A 87 12.78 -1.28 -15.99
CA LEU A 87 12.36 0.09 -16.31
C LEU A 87 11.18 0.53 -15.44
N TRP A 88 10.16 -0.33 -15.32
CA TRP A 88 9.02 -0.08 -14.44
C TRP A 88 9.45 0.09 -12.99
N TYR A 89 10.33 -0.78 -12.49
CA TYR A 89 10.82 -0.61 -11.12
C TYR A 89 11.71 0.62 -10.97
N LEU A 90 12.44 1.07 -11.99
CA LEU A 90 13.14 2.36 -11.94
C LEU A 90 12.17 3.54 -11.89
N ALA A 91 11.00 3.44 -12.50
CA ALA A 91 9.97 4.47 -12.41
C ALA A 91 9.33 4.53 -11.01
N PHE A 92 9.03 3.39 -10.39
CA PHE A 92 8.30 3.31 -9.11
C PHE A 92 9.17 3.14 -7.86
N GLY A 93 10.34 2.53 -7.98
CA GLY A 93 11.30 2.32 -6.90
C GLY A 93 11.69 3.59 -6.13
N PRO A 94 11.93 4.75 -6.78
CA PRO A 94 12.18 6.01 -6.09
C PRO A 94 11.03 6.44 -5.18
N TRP A 95 9.79 6.08 -5.53
CA TRP A 95 8.59 6.40 -4.76
C TRP A 95 8.53 5.58 -3.49
N LEU A 96 8.74 4.27 -3.62
CA LEU A 96 8.85 3.38 -2.47
C LEU A 96 9.99 3.82 -1.55
N PHE A 97 11.15 4.16 -2.10
CA PHE A 97 12.26 4.71 -1.34
C PHE A 97 11.90 6.04 -0.67
N GLY A 98 11.31 6.99 -1.41
CA GLY A 98 10.94 8.31 -0.89
C GLY A 98 9.91 8.23 0.23
N ILE A 99 8.85 7.44 0.07
CA ILE A 99 7.82 7.23 1.10
C ILE A 99 8.45 6.60 2.35
N SER A 100 9.28 5.56 2.20
CA SER A 100 9.93 4.91 3.34
C SER A 100 10.95 5.81 4.04
N ALA A 101 11.71 6.62 3.29
CA ALA A 101 12.65 7.59 3.85
C ALA A 101 11.95 8.73 4.61
N ILE A 102 10.88 9.31 4.03
CA ILE A 102 10.09 10.40 4.64
C ILE A 102 9.42 9.91 5.93
N THR A 103 8.95 8.66 5.96
CA THR A 103 8.34 8.05 7.16
C THR A 103 9.36 7.55 8.18
N GLY A 104 10.67 7.69 7.90
CA GLY A 104 11.76 7.28 8.80
C GLY A 104 11.90 5.76 8.96
N LYS A 105 11.46 4.98 7.96
CA LYS A 105 11.46 3.52 7.96
C LYS A 105 12.71 3.00 7.27
N MET A 106 13.80 2.90 8.04
CA MET A 106 15.13 2.62 7.51
C MET A 106 15.22 1.24 6.85
N LYS A 107 14.57 0.21 7.41
CA LYS A 107 14.65 -1.15 6.81
C LYS A 107 14.01 -1.17 5.43
N ARG A 108 12.81 -0.60 5.30
CA ARG A 108 12.09 -0.48 4.02
C ARG A 108 12.88 0.36 3.01
N SER A 109 13.48 1.46 3.46
CA SER A 109 14.31 2.34 2.62
C SER A 109 15.56 1.65 2.10
N VAL A 110 16.27 0.88 2.95
CA VAL A 110 17.48 0.17 2.53
C VAL A 110 17.14 -0.93 1.52
N CYS A 111 16.10 -1.73 1.76
CA CYS A 111 15.69 -2.77 0.82
C CYS A 111 15.32 -2.20 -0.56
N THR A 112 14.50 -1.14 -0.59
CA THR A 112 14.08 -0.50 -1.84
C THR A 112 15.26 0.15 -2.57
N ALA A 113 16.17 0.80 -1.85
CA ALA A 113 17.39 1.40 -2.40
C ALA A 113 18.32 0.35 -3.03
N THR A 114 18.53 -0.78 -2.38
CA THR A 114 19.40 -1.85 -2.89
C THR A 114 18.90 -2.37 -4.23
N ILE A 115 17.60 -2.67 -4.35
CA ILE A 115 17.04 -3.15 -5.61
C ILE A 115 17.01 -2.04 -6.66
N PHE A 116 16.82 -0.78 -6.25
CA PHE A 116 16.90 0.36 -7.16
C PHE A 116 18.31 0.52 -7.74
N ALA A 117 19.35 0.42 -6.91
CA ALA A 117 20.75 0.45 -7.36
C ALA A 117 21.07 -0.72 -8.31
N LEU A 118 20.55 -1.91 -8.02
CA LEU A 118 20.68 -3.08 -8.90
C LEU A 118 20.03 -2.83 -10.28
N CYS A 119 18.80 -2.32 -10.30
CA CYS A 119 18.10 -1.96 -11.54
C CYS A 119 18.79 -0.82 -12.30
N LEU A 120 19.37 0.15 -11.59
CA LEU A 120 20.10 1.26 -12.17
C LEU A 120 21.37 0.77 -12.86
N SER A 121 22.07 -0.21 -12.26
CA SER A 121 23.26 -0.81 -12.86
C SER A 121 22.98 -1.46 -14.22
N VAL A 122 21.82 -2.11 -14.38
CA VAL A 122 21.35 -2.67 -15.66
C VAL A 122 21.18 -1.57 -16.71
N SER A 123 20.53 -0.47 -16.34
CA SER A 123 20.29 0.66 -17.26
C SER A 123 21.59 1.36 -17.67
N SER A 124 22.56 1.48 -16.76
CA SER A 124 23.89 2.00 -17.09
C SER A 124 24.63 1.12 -18.10
N ILE A 125 24.56 -0.21 -17.97
CA ILE A 125 25.17 -1.15 -18.91
C ILE A 125 24.54 -1.01 -20.31
N LYS A 126 23.21 -0.86 -20.38
CA LYS A 126 22.50 -0.59 -21.64
C LYS A 126 23.00 0.67 -22.32
N TYR A 127 23.13 1.76 -21.57
CA TYR A 127 23.58 3.05 -22.11
C TYR A 127 24.99 2.95 -22.70
N VAL A 128 25.92 2.34 -21.97
CA VAL A 128 27.29 2.12 -22.43
C VAL A 128 27.35 1.24 -23.68
N ARG A 129 26.52 0.18 -23.78
CA ARG A 129 26.47 -0.67 -24.98
C ARG A 129 25.82 -0.01 -26.19
N ARG A 130 24.83 0.86 -25.99
CA ARG A 130 24.22 1.60 -27.10
C ARG A 130 25.23 2.57 -27.74
N ALA A 131 26.10 3.17 -26.93
CA ALA A 131 27.24 3.93 -27.43
C ALA A 131 28.22 3.08 -28.27
N LEU A 132 28.17 1.75 -28.14
CA LEU A 132 28.96 0.78 -28.90
C LEU A 132 28.20 0.19 -30.11
N GLN A 133 27.12 0.83 -30.57
CA GLN A 133 26.35 0.47 -31.80
C GLN A 133 25.64 -0.90 -31.81
N VAL A 134 25.37 -1.51 -30.64
CA VAL A 134 24.49 -2.70 -30.59
C VAL A 134 23.03 -2.23 -30.58
N GLU A 135 22.29 -2.48 -31.66
CA GLU A 135 20.85 -2.20 -31.75
C GLU A 135 20.08 -3.04 -30.72
N PHE A 136 19.55 -2.39 -29.69
CA PHE A 136 18.56 -2.98 -28.79
C PHE A 136 17.16 -2.51 -29.16
N PRO A 137 16.14 -3.38 -29.08
CA PRO A 137 14.78 -3.05 -29.47
C PRO A 137 14.10 -2.01 -28.55
N ALA A 138 13.49 -1.03 -29.23
CA ALA A 138 12.27 -0.22 -29.00
C ALA A 138 11.83 0.28 -27.60
N ALA A 139 12.35 -0.20 -26.47
CA ALA A 139 12.13 0.51 -25.21
C ALA A 139 12.99 1.78 -25.25
N ASP A 140 12.42 2.86 -25.80
CA ASP A 140 13.14 4.06 -26.23
C ASP A 140 14.06 4.62 -25.14
N SER A 141 15.27 4.96 -25.56
CA SER A 141 16.31 5.59 -24.74
C SER A 141 15.84 6.85 -24.02
N TYR A 142 14.81 7.50 -24.57
CA TYR A 142 14.25 8.74 -24.04
C TYR A 142 13.54 8.52 -22.70
N ASN A 143 12.83 7.40 -22.55
CA ASN A 143 12.11 7.06 -21.31
C ASN A 143 13.06 6.77 -20.15
N VAL A 144 14.21 6.13 -20.40
CA VAL A 144 15.19 5.82 -19.35
C VAL A 144 15.77 7.09 -18.73
N CYS A 145 16.08 8.10 -19.54
CA CYS A 145 16.66 9.35 -19.06
C CYS A 145 15.65 10.18 -18.27
N ASN A 146 14.40 10.25 -18.73
CA ASN A 146 13.32 10.95 -18.04
C ASN A 146 12.92 10.26 -16.73
N ILE A 147 12.90 8.92 -16.72
CA ILE A 147 12.70 8.13 -15.50
C ILE A 147 13.86 8.35 -14.52
N ALA A 148 15.11 8.34 -14.97
CA ALA A 148 16.26 8.59 -14.11
C ALA A 148 16.27 10.02 -13.54
N MET A 149 15.94 11.02 -14.36
CA MET A 149 15.87 12.42 -13.93
C MET A 149 14.70 12.69 -12.98
N SER A 150 13.53 12.09 -13.22
CA SER A 150 12.38 12.17 -12.30
C SER A 150 12.68 11.46 -10.97
N SER A 151 13.32 10.29 -11.02
CA SER A 151 13.84 9.58 -9.85
C SER A 151 14.80 10.44 -9.04
N TYR A 152 15.77 11.08 -9.70
CA TYR A 152 16.75 11.97 -9.07
C TYR A 152 16.10 13.18 -8.40
N ASN A 153 15.14 13.82 -9.07
CA ASN A 153 14.40 14.95 -8.51
C ASN A 153 13.56 14.54 -7.30
N LEU A 154 12.93 13.37 -7.34
CA LEU A 154 12.17 12.83 -6.21
C LEU A 154 13.08 12.52 -5.01
N LEU A 155 14.24 11.90 -5.26
CA LEU A 155 15.25 11.61 -4.24
C LEU A 155 15.79 12.89 -3.59
N ARG A 156 16.09 13.91 -4.40
CA ARG A 156 16.52 15.22 -3.92
C ARG A 156 15.43 15.87 -3.06
N TYR A 157 14.17 15.79 -3.47
CA TYR A 157 13.04 16.32 -2.71
C TYR A 157 12.82 15.58 -1.39
N ALA A 158 12.90 14.24 -1.39
CA ALA A 158 12.81 13.42 -0.19
C ALA A 158 13.94 13.75 0.80
N GLY A 159 15.18 13.92 0.32
CA GLY A 159 16.32 14.34 1.15
C GLY A 159 16.10 15.72 1.78
N LEU A 160 15.60 16.69 1.01
CA LEU A 160 15.26 18.02 1.53
C LEU A 160 14.15 17.97 2.59
N LEU A 161 13.11 17.15 2.37
CA LEU A 161 12.05 16.93 3.35
C LEU A 161 12.56 16.27 4.62
N GLN A 162 13.50 15.33 4.53
CA GLN A 162 14.07 14.65 5.70
C GLN A 162 14.93 15.60 6.55
N ILE A 163 15.73 16.45 5.91
CA ILE A 163 16.51 17.51 6.58
C ILE A 163 15.56 18.49 7.28
N ARG A 164 14.50 18.92 6.59
CA ARG A 164 13.51 19.85 7.13
C ARG A 164 12.69 19.23 8.26
N GLY A 165 12.31 17.95 8.15
CA GLY A 165 11.55 17.20 9.14
C GLY A 165 12.31 16.98 10.45
N LYS A 166 13.64 16.80 10.41
CA LYS A 166 14.47 16.74 11.62
C LYS A 166 14.50 18.08 12.38
N ASN A 167 14.51 19.20 11.66
CA ASN A 167 14.42 20.53 12.29
C ASN A 167 13.00 20.84 12.80
N ILE A 168 11.95 20.38 12.11
CA ILE A 168 10.55 20.64 12.49
C ILE A 168 10.08 19.75 13.65
N ARG A 169 10.71 18.59 13.88
CA ARG A 169 10.38 17.74 15.05
C ARG A 169 10.54 18.48 16.39
N LEU A 170 11.39 19.51 16.44
CA LEU A 170 11.56 20.40 17.59
C LEU A 170 10.39 21.38 17.82
N GLU A 171 9.50 21.60 16.85
CA GLU A 171 8.34 22.51 16.94
C GLU A 171 7.00 21.77 17.13
N THR A 172 7.02 20.45 17.35
CA THR A 172 5.84 19.57 17.33
C THR A 172 4.93 19.68 18.57
N TYR A 173 4.39 20.85 18.84
CA TYR A 173 3.31 21.01 19.83
C TYR A 173 2.17 21.94 19.42
N ARG A 174 2.20 22.59 18.25
CA ARG A 174 1.18 23.63 17.96
C ARG A 174 0.86 23.78 16.48
N ASN A 175 -0.08 22.98 15.94
CA ASN A 175 -1.20 23.45 15.10
C ASN A 175 -1.79 22.42 14.11
N LYS A 176 -3.10 22.56 13.89
CA LYS A 176 -3.95 21.90 12.89
C LYS A 176 -3.44 22.03 11.43
N THR A 177 -2.60 23.01 11.12
CA THR A 177 -1.95 23.18 9.80
C THR A 177 -1.05 22.02 9.41
N PHE A 178 -0.57 21.22 10.37
CA PHE A 178 0.28 20.06 10.10
C PHE A 178 -0.46 18.89 9.42
N GLY A 179 -1.77 18.76 9.66
CA GLY A 179 -2.60 17.74 9.01
C GLY A 179 -2.68 17.96 7.50
N ALA A 180 -2.86 19.21 7.08
CA ALA A 180 -2.87 19.59 5.68
C ALA A 180 -1.50 19.34 5.02
N LEU A 181 -0.38 19.71 5.68
CA LEU A 181 0.97 19.50 5.13
C LEU A 181 1.31 18.00 4.97
N ARG A 182 0.85 17.16 5.90
CA ARG A 182 1.04 15.70 5.87
C ARG A 182 0.17 15.04 4.79
N LEU A 183 -1.03 15.55 4.56
CA LEU A 183 -1.86 15.15 3.43
C LEU A 183 -1.23 15.61 2.12
N PHE A 184 -0.71 16.84 2.08
CA PHE A 184 0.00 17.41 0.92
C PHE A 184 1.26 16.61 0.59
N SER A 185 2.03 16.16 1.58
CA SER A 185 3.20 15.28 1.33
C SER A 185 2.80 13.88 0.84
N LYS A 186 1.59 13.41 1.14
CA LYS A 186 1.05 12.14 0.62
C LYS A 186 0.50 12.30 -0.82
N ILE A 187 -0.04 13.47 -1.17
CA ILE A 187 -0.65 13.77 -2.48
C ILE A 187 0.37 14.31 -3.50
N MET A 188 1.31 15.15 -3.06
CA MET A 188 2.27 15.82 -3.94
C MET A 188 3.12 14.87 -4.78
N PRO A 189 3.53 13.70 -4.28
CA PRO A 189 4.12 12.70 -5.15
C PRO A 189 3.16 12.44 -6.32
N TRP A 190 1.91 12.00 -6.11
CA TRP A 190 0.98 11.72 -7.21
C TRP A 190 0.79 12.89 -8.19
N VAL A 191 0.77 14.12 -7.69
CA VAL A 191 0.73 15.33 -8.52
C VAL A 191 2.01 15.47 -9.36
N PHE A 192 3.19 15.24 -8.79
CA PHE A 192 4.45 15.26 -9.54
C PHE A 192 4.54 14.12 -10.56
N ALA A 193 4.09 12.91 -10.24
CA ALA A 193 3.98 11.83 -11.22
C ALA A 193 3.06 12.27 -12.36
N PHE A 194 1.86 12.75 -12.02
CA PHE A 194 0.91 13.23 -13.00
C PHE A 194 1.54 14.30 -13.89
N VAL A 195 2.13 15.36 -13.33
CA VAL A 195 2.75 16.48 -14.06
C VAL A 195 3.97 16.08 -14.87
N ILE A 196 4.77 15.10 -14.43
CA ILE A 196 5.93 14.61 -15.18
C ILE A 196 5.49 13.72 -16.35
N TYR A 197 4.48 12.87 -16.15
CA TYR A 197 4.02 11.93 -17.17
C TYR A 197 2.95 12.52 -18.11
N THR A 198 2.18 13.54 -17.70
CA THR A 198 1.14 14.15 -18.57
C THR A 198 1.71 14.74 -19.85
N PRO A 199 2.82 15.50 -19.86
CA PRO A 199 3.35 16.08 -21.10
C PRO A 199 3.76 15.01 -22.11
N GLU A 200 4.32 13.88 -21.65
CA GLU A 200 4.66 12.73 -22.50
C GLU A 200 3.42 12.02 -23.01
N VAL A 201 2.43 11.77 -22.15
CA VAL A 201 1.13 11.17 -22.56
C VAL A 201 0.40 12.09 -23.54
N ILE A 202 0.38 13.39 -23.28
CA ILE A 202 -0.23 14.39 -24.15
C ILE A 202 0.54 14.50 -25.46
N HIS A 203 1.87 14.47 -25.45
CA HIS A 203 2.66 14.48 -26.67
C HIS A 203 2.43 13.21 -27.50
N LEU A 204 2.40 12.02 -26.88
CA LEU A 204 2.09 10.76 -27.58
C LEU A 204 0.65 10.71 -28.12
N VAL A 205 -0.32 11.18 -27.35
CA VAL A 205 -1.74 11.19 -27.75
C VAL A 205 -2.01 12.26 -28.82
N LEU A 206 -1.27 13.37 -28.82
CA LEU A 206 -1.46 14.46 -29.79
C LEU A 206 -0.55 14.36 -31.02
N SER A 207 0.56 13.62 -30.98
CA SER A 207 1.52 13.59 -32.10
C SER A 207 1.19 12.56 -33.18
N GLU A 208 0.17 11.72 -33.03
CA GLU A 208 -0.08 10.64 -34.00
C GLU A 208 -1.55 10.24 -34.15
N ASP A 209 -1.96 10.03 -35.40
CA ASP A 209 -3.25 9.47 -35.85
C ASP A 209 -3.42 7.98 -35.45
N ARG A 210 -2.72 7.54 -34.40
CA ARG A 210 -2.73 6.16 -33.91
C ARG A 210 -3.91 5.96 -32.97
N ASP A 211 -4.44 4.75 -32.98
CA ASP A 211 -5.50 4.34 -32.07
C ASP A 211 -5.05 4.55 -30.61
N PRO A 212 -5.78 5.34 -29.80
CA PRO A 212 -5.41 5.66 -28.42
C PRO A 212 -5.28 4.43 -27.53
N THR A 213 -5.93 3.31 -27.88
CA THR A 213 -5.76 2.04 -27.17
C THR A 213 -4.38 1.43 -27.39
N LEU A 214 -3.83 1.57 -28.61
CA LEU A 214 -2.49 1.13 -28.99
C LEU A 214 -1.43 2.00 -28.30
N VAL A 215 -1.67 3.31 -28.23
CA VAL A 215 -0.82 4.26 -27.51
C VAL A 215 -0.77 3.93 -26.02
N LEU A 216 -1.92 3.65 -25.38
CA LEU A 216 -1.96 3.20 -23.99
C LEU A 216 -1.20 1.87 -23.79
N LEU A 217 -1.34 0.91 -24.70
CA LEU A 217 -0.61 -0.36 -24.65
C LEU A 217 0.92 -0.18 -24.81
N GLU A 218 1.35 0.75 -25.67
CA GLU A 218 2.77 1.12 -25.81
C GLU A 218 3.30 1.87 -24.59
N LEU A 219 2.49 2.79 -24.04
CA LEU A 219 2.80 3.55 -22.84
C LEU A 219 2.92 2.66 -21.60
N PHE A 220 2.05 1.66 -21.50
CA PHE A 220 2.09 0.64 -20.46
C PHE A 220 3.09 -0.48 -20.74
N SER A 221 3.99 -0.31 -21.73
CA SER A 221 5.12 -1.19 -22.09
C SER A 221 5.01 -2.54 -21.40
N VAL A 222 4.09 -3.38 -21.87
CA VAL A 222 3.86 -4.71 -21.30
C VAL A 222 4.93 -5.63 -21.89
N PRO A 223 5.56 -6.51 -21.09
CA PRO A 223 6.52 -7.48 -21.62
C PRO A 223 5.91 -8.24 -22.80
N ARG A 224 6.50 -8.10 -23.99
CA ARG A 224 6.09 -8.88 -25.16
C ARG A 224 6.61 -10.30 -24.97
N THR A 225 5.72 -11.20 -24.60
CA THR A 225 6.02 -12.63 -24.45
C THR A 225 5.01 -13.44 -25.26
N GLY A 226 5.36 -14.68 -25.59
CA GLY A 226 4.43 -15.60 -26.25
C GLY A 226 3.28 -16.08 -25.36
N TYR A 227 3.23 -15.65 -24.09
CA TYR A 227 2.24 -16.10 -23.12
C TYR A 227 0.95 -15.30 -23.20
N SER A 228 -0.18 -16.00 -23.13
CA SER A 228 -1.50 -15.38 -22.99
C SER A 228 -1.86 -15.19 -21.52
N VAL A 229 -2.59 -14.11 -21.20
CA VAL A 229 -3.17 -13.90 -19.85
C VAL A 229 -4.13 -15.04 -19.46
N MET A 230 -4.69 -15.75 -20.44
CA MET A 230 -5.59 -16.87 -20.23
C MET A 230 -4.87 -18.17 -19.85
N GLU A 231 -3.54 -18.20 -19.93
CA GLU A 231 -2.78 -19.34 -19.42
C GLU A 231 -2.90 -19.41 -17.90
N LEU A 232 -2.95 -20.65 -17.38
CA LEU A 232 -3.33 -20.90 -15.99
C LEU A 232 -2.38 -20.21 -15.00
N ASP A 233 -1.08 -20.25 -15.25
CA ASP A 233 -0.08 -19.61 -14.39
C ASP A 233 -0.17 -18.08 -14.41
N GLN A 234 -0.45 -17.49 -15.58
CA GLN A 234 -0.67 -16.05 -15.75
C GLN A 234 -1.94 -15.58 -15.04
N ALA A 235 -3.04 -16.31 -15.22
CA ALA A 235 -4.31 -16.02 -14.56
C ALA A 235 -4.20 -16.15 -13.03
N VAL A 236 -3.49 -17.18 -12.55
CA VAL A 236 -3.23 -17.37 -11.11
C VAL A 236 -2.39 -16.23 -10.56
N ALA A 237 -1.28 -15.85 -11.21
CA ALA A 237 -0.44 -14.76 -10.76
C ALA A 237 -1.18 -13.41 -10.73
N LEU A 238 -2.00 -13.13 -11.74
CA LEU A 238 -2.86 -11.95 -11.79
C LEU A 238 -3.88 -11.94 -10.64
N SER A 239 -4.61 -13.06 -10.46
CA SER A 239 -5.63 -13.17 -9.42
C SER A 239 -5.05 -13.03 -8.00
N ALA A 240 -3.86 -13.58 -7.76
CA ALA A 240 -3.14 -13.44 -6.50
C ALA A 240 -2.78 -11.97 -6.24
N GLY A 241 -2.17 -11.30 -7.23
CA GLY A 241 -1.82 -9.88 -7.12
C GLY A 241 -3.05 -8.98 -6.89
N ALA A 242 -4.13 -9.21 -7.64
CA ALA A 242 -5.39 -8.46 -7.49
C ALA A 242 -6.02 -8.67 -6.10
N SER A 243 -6.01 -9.90 -5.59
CA SER A 243 -6.52 -10.22 -4.25
C SER A 243 -5.69 -9.55 -3.16
N THR A 244 -4.36 -9.56 -3.27
CA THR A 244 -3.45 -8.86 -2.34
C THR A 244 -3.73 -7.36 -2.31
N LEU A 245 -3.96 -6.74 -3.48
CA LEU A 245 -4.33 -5.33 -3.57
C LEU A 245 -5.68 -5.05 -2.93
N ALA A 246 -6.71 -5.82 -3.27
CA ALA A 246 -8.06 -5.66 -2.72
C ALA A 246 -8.07 -5.80 -1.19
N TYR A 247 -7.36 -6.81 -0.66
CA TYR A 247 -7.21 -7.03 0.76
C TYR A 247 -6.46 -5.86 1.44
N SER A 248 -5.40 -5.36 0.81
CA SER A 248 -4.65 -4.19 1.32
C SER A 248 -5.49 -2.91 1.37
N ILE A 249 -6.36 -2.71 0.37
CA ILE A 249 -7.33 -1.62 0.32
C ILE A 249 -8.34 -1.79 1.46
N TYR A 250 -8.92 -2.99 1.63
CA TYR A 250 -9.85 -3.30 2.70
C TYR A 250 -9.23 -3.07 4.08
N GLU A 251 -8.00 -3.54 4.34
CA GLU A 251 -7.29 -3.28 5.59
C GLU A 251 -7.02 -1.79 5.79
N ALA A 252 -6.66 -1.05 4.72
CA ALA A 252 -6.46 0.38 4.83
C ALA A 252 -7.76 1.11 5.22
N PHE A 253 -8.90 0.72 4.65
CA PHE A 253 -10.22 1.26 5.05
C PHE A 253 -10.56 0.88 6.50
N THR A 254 -10.40 -0.39 6.87
CA THR A 254 -10.70 -0.90 8.22
C THR A 254 -9.75 -0.31 9.28
N SER A 255 -8.51 0.02 8.92
CA SER A 255 -7.57 0.70 9.82
C SER A 255 -7.92 2.16 10.08
N ARG A 256 -8.81 2.74 9.26
CA ARG A 256 -9.28 4.12 9.39
C ARG A 256 -10.61 4.22 10.11
N THR A 257 -11.44 3.18 10.08
CA THR A 257 -12.53 3.06 11.03
C THR A 257 -11.91 2.94 12.41
N LEU A 258 -12.09 3.98 13.24
CA LEU A 258 -11.55 4.01 14.58
C LEU A 258 -12.08 2.80 15.32
N SER A 259 -11.19 2.09 16.02
CA SER A 259 -11.68 1.09 16.97
C SER A 259 -12.54 1.81 18.04
N PRO A 260 -13.57 1.18 18.61
CA PRO A 260 -14.37 1.78 19.68
C PRO A 260 -13.49 2.30 20.84
N TRP A 261 -12.34 1.65 21.07
CA TRP A 261 -11.34 2.11 22.02
C TRP A 261 -10.67 3.42 21.64
N GLU A 262 -10.27 3.57 20.38
CA GLU A 262 -9.67 4.81 19.90
C GLU A 262 -10.68 5.96 19.87
N GLU A 263 -11.95 5.67 19.53
CA GLU A 263 -13.04 6.65 19.67
C GLU A 263 -13.19 7.10 21.12
N TYR A 264 -13.21 6.15 22.06
CA TYR A 264 -13.24 6.43 23.50
C TYR A 264 -12.04 7.26 23.96
N GLN A 265 -10.82 6.93 23.50
CA GLN A 265 -9.61 7.67 23.84
C GLN A 265 -9.65 9.11 23.33
N ILE A 266 -10.13 9.33 22.10
CA ILE A 266 -10.28 10.68 21.51
C ILE A 266 -11.34 11.48 22.28
N TRP A 267 -12.47 10.85 22.60
CA TRP A 267 -13.52 11.46 23.42
C TRP A 267 -12.98 11.87 24.79
N ARG A 268 -12.29 10.95 25.48
CA ARG A 268 -11.67 11.22 26.79
C ARG A 268 -10.66 12.37 26.73
N ALA A 269 -9.77 12.38 25.74
CA ALA A 269 -8.79 13.45 25.58
C ALA A 269 -9.47 14.82 25.34
N SER A 270 -10.63 14.82 24.68
CA SER A 270 -11.43 16.03 24.49
C SER A 270 -12.04 16.51 25.81
N CYS A 271 -12.59 15.61 26.63
CA CYS A 271 -13.05 15.92 27.99
C CYS A 271 -11.93 16.48 28.87
N GLU A 272 -10.75 15.85 28.86
CA GLU A 272 -9.58 16.33 29.61
C GLU A 272 -9.10 17.73 29.15
N THR A 273 -9.28 18.06 27.87
CA THR A 273 -8.97 19.40 27.35
C THR A 273 -9.98 20.43 27.83
N LEU A 274 -11.28 20.11 27.79
CA LEU A 274 -12.35 21.00 28.29
C LEU A 274 -12.22 21.26 29.80
N LEU A 275 -11.85 20.23 30.58
CA LEU A 275 -11.57 20.37 32.00
C LEU A 275 -10.37 21.31 32.26
N LYS A 276 -9.33 21.24 31.42
CA LYS A 276 -8.15 22.14 31.54
C LYS A 276 -8.41 23.58 31.13
N GLU A 277 -9.38 23.81 30.24
CA GLU A 277 -9.77 25.16 29.81
C GLU A 277 -10.54 25.92 30.90
N GLY A 278 -10.86 25.29 32.04
CA GLY A 278 -11.47 25.94 33.19
C GLY A 278 -12.92 26.33 32.97
N ILE A 279 -13.63 25.60 32.09
CA ILE A 279 -15.05 25.84 31.80
C ILE A 279 -15.93 25.43 33.00
N LEU A 280 -15.44 24.50 33.83
CA LEU A 280 -16.14 23.97 35.00
C LEU A 280 -15.49 24.50 36.29
N GLU A 281 -16.28 24.57 37.36
CA GLU A 281 -15.79 24.93 38.70
C GLU A 281 -14.80 23.85 39.22
N GLU A 282 -13.93 24.21 40.17
CA GLU A 282 -12.86 23.31 40.65
C GLU A 282 -13.40 22.01 41.30
N ASP A 283 -14.55 22.10 41.96
CA ASP A 283 -15.24 20.98 42.59
C ASP A 283 -15.89 20.04 41.57
N GLU A 284 -16.52 20.59 40.53
CA GLU A 284 -17.05 19.81 39.40
C GLU A 284 -15.93 19.10 38.64
N THR A 285 -14.79 19.78 38.46
CA THR A 285 -13.62 19.23 37.76
C THR A 285 -13.06 17.99 38.47
N ALA A 286 -13.04 17.98 39.79
CA ALA A 286 -12.58 16.83 40.57
C ALA A 286 -13.51 15.61 40.38
N LEU A 287 -14.83 15.84 40.44
CA LEU A 287 -15.85 14.80 40.25
C LEU A 287 -15.76 14.17 38.86
N TRP A 288 -15.66 14.98 37.80
CA TRP A 288 -15.55 14.50 36.42
C TRP A 288 -14.28 13.67 36.16
N ASN A 289 -13.17 14.01 36.82
CA ASN A 289 -11.94 13.21 36.70
C ASN A 289 -12.07 11.81 37.33
N GLU A 290 -12.78 11.71 38.45
CA GLU A 290 -13.06 10.42 39.11
C GLU A 290 -13.96 9.54 38.23
N GLU A 291 -15.05 10.10 37.68
CA GLU A 291 -15.93 9.37 36.77
C GLU A 291 -15.22 8.90 35.50
N LEU A 292 -14.37 9.74 34.90
CA LEU A 292 -13.57 9.36 33.73
C LEU A 292 -12.60 8.21 34.02
N LEU A 293 -12.05 8.14 35.24
CA LEU A 293 -11.20 7.03 35.68
C LEU A 293 -12.01 5.73 35.80
N VAL A 294 -13.21 5.79 36.37
CA VAL A 294 -14.11 4.63 36.50
C VAL A 294 -14.54 4.12 35.12
N MET A 295 -14.96 5.01 34.22
CA MET A 295 -15.32 4.64 32.85
C MET A 295 -14.13 4.03 32.11
N ALA A 296 -12.92 4.59 32.26
CA ALA A 296 -11.75 4.05 31.61
C ALA A 296 -11.41 2.64 32.08
N HIS A 297 -11.58 2.37 33.37
CA HIS A 297 -11.40 1.04 33.93
C HIS A 297 -12.45 0.06 33.40
N GLN A 298 -13.73 0.45 33.34
CA GLN A 298 -14.79 -0.40 32.81
C GLN A 298 -14.63 -0.69 31.31
N VAL A 299 -14.34 0.33 30.50
CA VAL A 299 -14.10 0.16 29.06
C VAL A 299 -12.87 -0.72 28.83
N LYS A 300 -11.80 -0.53 29.60
CA LYS A 300 -10.63 -1.41 29.56
C LYS A 300 -11.00 -2.85 29.93
N LEU A 301 -11.80 -3.08 30.96
CA LEU A 301 -12.27 -4.43 31.30
C LEU A 301 -13.13 -5.06 30.20
N VAL A 302 -13.97 -4.29 29.51
CA VAL A 302 -14.81 -4.80 28.41
C VAL A 302 -13.97 -5.12 27.17
N LEU A 303 -12.91 -4.35 26.91
CA LEU A 303 -12.04 -4.53 25.75
C LEU A 303 -10.88 -5.52 25.96
N ASP A 304 -10.33 -5.57 27.17
CA ASP A 304 -9.29 -6.52 27.60
C ASP A 304 -9.88 -7.82 28.13
N ALA A 305 -11.20 -7.85 28.39
CA ALA A 305 -11.88 -9.13 28.36
C ALA A 305 -11.47 -9.75 27.02
N PRO A 306 -10.86 -10.94 27.01
CA PRO A 306 -10.66 -11.64 25.77
C PRO A 306 -12.03 -11.71 25.08
N SER A 307 -12.11 -12.19 23.86
CA SER A 307 -13.33 -12.84 23.39
C SER A 307 -13.69 -14.01 24.32
N SER A 308 -13.97 -13.72 25.60
CA SER A 308 -14.18 -14.63 26.68
C SER A 308 -15.57 -15.11 26.36
N THR A 309 -15.57 -16.35 25.91
CA THR A 309 -16.73 -17.21 25.92
C THR A 309 -17.58 -16.97 27.17
N GLU A 310 -17.00 -16.56 28.29
CA GLU A 310 -17.68 -16.20 29.54
C GLU A 310 -18.55 -14.93 29.49
N ILE A 311 -18.11 -13.80 28.92
CA ILE A 311 -18.97 -12.62 28.78
C ILE A 311 -20.02 -12.85 27.70
N LEU A 312 -19.64 -13.49 26.59
CA LEU A 312 -20.61 -13.92 25.58
C LEU A 312 -21.65 -14.88 26.17
N LEU A 313 -21.23 -15.83 27.02
CA LEU A 313 -22.13 -16.73 27.76
C LEU A 313 -23.03 -15.95 28.70
N LYS A 314 -22.50 -14.98 29.45
CA LYS A 314 -23.33 -14.15 30.34
C LYS A 314 -24.32 -13.28 29.55
N MET A 315 -23.94 -12.74 28.40
CA MET A 315 -24.85 -12.00 27.54
C MET A 315 -25.94 -12.90 26.93
N VAL A 316 -25.60 -14.14 26.57
CA VAL A 316 -26.57 -15.15 26.12
C VAL A 316 -27.50 -15.55 27.27
N GLN A 317 -26.98 -15.81 28.47
CA GLN A 317 -27.78 -16.11 29.66
C GLN A 317 -28.73 -14.97 30.03
N ILE A 318 -28.25 -13.72 30.05
CA ILE A 318 -29.10 -12.55 30.31
C ILE A 318 -30.19 -12.42 29.25
N LYS A 319 -29.91 -12.80 27.99
CA LYS A 319 -30.91 -12.78 26.93
C LYS A 319 -31.96 -13.86 27.14
N GLU A 320 -31.57 -15.08 27.48
CA GLU A 320 -32.48 -16.19 27.81
C GLU A 320 -33.35 -15.85 29.02
N GLU A 321 -32.77 -15.33 30.11
CA GLU A 321 -33.53 -14.89 31.30
C GLU A 321 -34.57 -13.80 30.98
N ARG A 322 -34.25 -12.88 30.06
CA ARG A 322 -35.18 -11.84 29.63
C ARG A 322 -36.32 -12.39 28.77
N GLU A 323 -36.06 -13.40 27.94
CA GLU A 323 -37.08 -14.07 27.14
C GLU A 323 -38.04 -14.87 28.05
N GLU A 324 -37.51 -15.60 29.05
CA GLU A 324 -38.34 -16.29 30.05
C GLU A 324 -39.22 -15.33 30.85
N LEU A 325 -38.66 -14.21 31.32
CA LEU A 325 -39.44 -13.19 32.04
C LEU A 325 -40.55 -12.58 31.17
N ALA A 326 -40.29 -12.42 29.87
CA ALA A 326 -41.29 -11.92 28.93
C ALA A 326 -42.43 -12.93 28.71
N GLU A 327 -42.14 -14.24 28.68
CA GLU A 327 -43.17 -15.29 28.62
C GLU A 327 -44.00 -15.35 29.89
N ILE A 328 -43.37 -15.33 31.07
CA ILE A 328 -44.07 -15.29 32.36
C ILE A 328 -44.98 -14.06 32.46
N SER A 329 -44.50 -12.91 31.96
CA SER A 329 -45.31 -11.69 31.92
C SER A 329 -46.53 -11.82 31.00
N LYS A 330 -46.40 -12.52 29.86
CA LYS A 330 -47.52 -12.78 28.95
C LYS A 330 -48.53 -13.74 29.57
N GLU A 331 -48.08 -14.81 30.22
CA GLU A 331 -48.97 -15.75 30.90
C GLU A 331 -49.77 -15.07 32.01
N LYS A 332 -49.13 -14.22 32.82
CA LYS A 332 -49.83 -13.43 33.83
C LYS A 332 -50.92 -12.53 33.23
N GLN A 333 -50.62 -11.85 32.12
CA GLN A 333 -51.62 -11.04 31.41
C GLN A 333 -52.81 -11.89 30.92
N VAL A 334 -52.55 -13.08 30.38
CA VAL A 334 -53.62 -13.99 29.91
C VAL A 334 -54.49 -14.48 31.08
N VAL A 335 -53.88 -14.85 32.20
CA VAL A 335 -54.63 -15.28 33.41
C VAL A 335 -55.48 -14.14 33.95
N GLU A 336 -54.95 -12.91 33.97
CA GLU A 336 -55.66 -11.73 34.43
C GLU A 336 -56.85 -11.40 33.50
N GLN A 337 -56.67 -11.51 32.17
CA GLN A 337 -57.77 -11.40 31.20
C GLN A 337 -58.84 -12.50 31.36
N LEU A 338 -58.44 -13.74 31.65
CA LEU A 338 -59.38 -14.85 31.88
C LEU A 338 -60.18 -14.66 33.19
N ARG A 339 -59.52 -14.13 34.24
CA ARG A 339 -60.19 -13.76 35.48
C ARG A 339 -61.18 -12.61 35.25
N ASP A 340 -60.78 -11.56 34.55
CA ASP A 340 -61.64 -10.40 34.27
C ASP A 340 -62.84 -10.75 33.36
N SER A 341 -62.69 -11.78 32.51
CA SER A 341 -63.79 -12.30 31.67
C SER A 341 -64.68 -13.33 32.39
N GLY A 342 -64.39 -13.66 33.66
CA GLY A 342 -65.22 -14.56 34.48
C GLY A 342 -65.08 -16.05 34.12
N PHE A 343 -64.02 -16.43 33.43
CA PHE A 343 -63.72 -17.84 33.11
C PHE A 343 -62.97 -18.57 34.24
N LEU A 344 -62.38 -17.84 35.19
CA LEU A 344 -61.69 -18.29 36.39
C LEU A 344 -62.31 -17.62 37.62
#